data_AF-A0A7S4MVZ3-F1
#
_entry.id   AF-A0A7S4MVZ3-F1
#
_cell.length_a   1.000
_cell.length_b   1.000
_cell.length_c   1.000
_cell.angle_alpha   90.00
_cell.angle_beta   90.00
_cell.angle_gamma   90.00
#
_symmetry.space_group_name_H-M   'P 1'
#
loop_
_entity.id
_entity.type
_entity.pdbx_description
1 polymer ?
#
loop_
_entity_poly.entity_id
_entity_poly.type
_entity_poly.pdbx_seq_one_letter_code
_entity_poly.pdbx_strand_id
1 'polypeptide(L)'
;ADDTDCDDTNPAIFPGAAEVCNSVDDNCNGHVDEGLMSTFYADADGDAYGDRSNSTQACSAPLGYVADDTDCDDTNPAIFPGAAEVCNGIDDNCNGHVDEGLMSTFYADADGDAYGDRSNSTQACSAPLGYVADDTDC
;
A
#
# COMPACT_ATOMS: atom_id res chain seq x y z
N ALA A 1 -29.65 40.75 -11.68
CA ALA A 1 -28.49 40.18 -12.35
C ALA A 1 -27.32 41.10 -12.08
N ASP A 2 -26.81 41.01 -10.86
CA ASP A 2 -25.40 41.30 -10.63
C ASP A 2 -24.69 40.05 -11.20
N ASP A 3 -23.86 40.23 -12.23
CA ASP A 3 -23.24 39.16 -13.03
C ASP A 3 -22.17 38.36 -12.26
N THR A 4 -22.19 38.49 -10.93
CA THR A 4 -21.24 37.88 -9.99
C THR A 4 -21.88 36.69 -9.25
N ASP A 5 -23.22 36.65 -9.11
CA ASP A 5 -23.94 35.54 -8.48
C ASP A 5 -24.21 34.42 -9.49
N CYS A 6 -23.67 33.22 -9.25
CA CYS A 6 -23.79 32.08 -10.15
C CYS A 6 -25.11 31.30 -9.98
N ASP A 7 -25.90 31.55 -8.93
CA ASP A 7 -27.27 31.04 -8.78
C ASP A 7 -28.21 32.04 -8.06
N ASP A 8 -28.80 32.96 -8.84
CA ASP A 8 -29.81 33.93 -8.42
C ASP A 8 -31.04 33.31 -7.69
N THR A 9 -31.23 31.99 -7.72
CA THR A 9 -32.34 31.29 -7.06
C THR A 9 -31.99 30.71 -5.69
N ASN A 10 -30.70 30.61 -5.36
CA ASN A 10 -30.21 30.01 -4.13
C ASN A 10 -29.34 31.01 -3.33
N PRO A 11 -29.84 31.55 -2.20
CA PRO A 11 -29.09 32.53 -1.41
C PRO A 11 -27.86 31.95 -0.69
N ALA A 12 -27.63 30.64 -0.74
CA ALA A 12 -26.42 30.01 -0.21
C ALA A 12 -25.26 30.01 -1.21
N ILE A 13 -25.54 30.23 -2.50
CA ILE A 13 -24.55 30.28 -3.58
C ILE A 13 -24.29 31.75 -3.89
N PHE A 14 -23.09 32.23 -3.62
CA PHE A 14 -22.70 33.62 -3.87
C PHE A 14 -21.19 33.80 -3.76
N PRO A 15 -20.60 34.84 -4.40
CA PRO A 15 -19.18 35.17 -4.29
C PRO A 15 -18.64 35.18 -2.86
N GLY A 16 -17.74 34.26 -2.55
CA GLY A 16 -17.11 34.14 -1.23
C GLY A 16 -17.94 33.41 -0.17
N ALA A 17 -18.98 32.65 -0.55
CA ALA A 17 -19.59 31.64 0.31
C ALA A 17 -18.54 30.60 0.76
N ALA A 18 -18.86 29.85 1.82
CA ALA A 18 -18.04 28.70 2.19
C ALA A 18 -18.47 27.50 1.36
N GLU A 19 -17.49 26.81 0.76
CA GLU A 19 -17.76 25.55 0.06
C GLU A 19 -18.41 24.53 0.99
N VAL A 20 -19.37 23.78 0.45
CA VAL A 20 -19.98 22.62 1.07
C VAL A 20 -19.88 21.49 0.08
N CYS A 21 -19.48 20.29 0.52
CA CYS A 21 -19.40 19.15 -0.37
C CYS A 21 -20.78 18.73 -0.91
N ASN A 22 -21.17 19.31 -2.05
CA ASN A 22 -22.47 19.14 -2.68
C ASN A 22 -22.35 19.10 -4.21
N SER A 23 -21.12 19.11 -4.75
CA SER A 23 -20.82 19.14 -6.18
C SER A 23 -21.31 20.41 -6.89
N VAL A 24 -21.41 21.52 -6.14
CA VAL A 24 -21.74 22.86 -6.60
C VAL A 24 -20.58 23.79 -6.23
N ASP A 25 -20.32 24.77 -7.09
CA ASP A 25 -19.42 25.89 -6.77
C ASP A 25 -20.22 26.91 -5.94
N ASP A 26 -20.19 26.76 -4.61
CA ASP A 26 -21.00 27.60 -3.72
C ASP A 26 -20.50 29.05 -3.72
N ASN A 27 -19.19 29.25 -3.93
CA ASN A 27 -18.57 30.57 -3.84
C ASN A 27 -18.32 31.26 -5.18
N CYS A 28 -18.78 30.66 -6.28
CA CYS A 28 -18.72 31.15 -7.65
C CYS A 28 -17.29 31.49 -8.14
N ASN A 29 -16.26 30.75 -7.71
CA ASN A 29 -14.88 31.01 -8.13
C ASN A 29 -14.40 30.15 -9.31
N GLY A 30 -15.26 29.28 -9.83
CA GLY A 30 -14.97 28.35 -10.93
C GLY A 30 -14.37 27.01 -10.49
N HIS A 31 -14.27 26.76 -9.18
CA HIS A 31 -13.90 25.49 -8.58
C HIS A 31 -15.07 24.94 -7.76
N VAL A 32 -15.21 23.62 -7.74
CA VAL A 32 -16.28 22.94 -7.03
C VAL A 32 -15.67 22.27 -5.81
N ASP A 33 -16.27 22.46 -4.64
CA ASP A 33 -15.89 21.83 -3.38
C ASP A 33 -14.38 21.99 -3.03
N GLU A 34 -13.74 23.10 -3.42
CA GLU A 34 -12.29 23.24 -3.22
C GLU A 34 -11.90 23.35 -1.75
N GLY A 35 -10.76 22.74 -1.40
CA GLY A 35 -10.32 22.64 -0.01
C GLY A 35 -11.10 21.64 0.85
N LEU A 36 -12.13 20.99 0.30
CA LEU A 36 -12.87 19.91 0.96
C LEU A 36 -12.52 18.51 0.43
N MET A 37 -11.97 18.43 -0.78
CA MET A 37 -11.59 17.14 -1.38
C MET A 37 -10.33 16.56 -0.74
N SER A 38 -10.37 15.26 -0.47
CA SER A 38 -9.23 14.42 -0.10
C SER A 38 -8.95 13.41 -1.22
N THR A 39 -7.71 12.96 -1.32
CA THR A 39 -7.34 11.84 -2.20
C THR A 39 -7.70 10.53 -1.50
N PHE A 40 -8.33 9.63 -2.23
CA PHE A 40 -8.60 8.25 -1.83
C PHE A 40 -8.04 7.30 -2.89
N TYR A 41 -7.73 6.07 -2.51
CA TYR A 41 -7.01 5.06 -3.28
C TYR A 41 -7.87 3.81 -3.39
N ALA A 42 -7.88 3.17 -4.55
CA ALA A 42 -8.70 1.97 -4.76
C ALA A 42 -8.23 0.85 -3.82
N ASP A 43 -9.19 0.14 -3.23
CA ASP A 43 -9.02 -1.04 -2.37
C ASP A 43 -9.81 -2.17 -3.05
N ALA A 44 -9.16 -2.84 -4.00
CA ALA A 44 -9.79 -3.79 -4.92
C ALA A 44 -9.91 -5.20 -4.31
N ASP A 45 -9.07 -5.53 -3.34
CA ASP A 45 -9.09 -6.82 -2.65
C ASP A 45 -9.78 -6.82 -1.27
N GLY A 46 -10.01 -5.64 -0.71
CA GLY A 46 -10.82 -5.44 0.49
C GLY A 46 -10.08 -5.59 1.81
N ASP A 47 -8.76 -5.35 1.84
CA ASP A 47 -7.95 -5.40 3.06
C ASP A 47 -7.81 -4.06 3.82
N ALA A 48 -8.39 -3.00 3.25
CA ALA A 48 -8.40 -1.62 3.73
C ALA A 48 -7.12 -0.80 3.52
N TYR A 49 -6.20 -1.29 2.69
CA TYR A 49 -5.07 -0.55 2.13
C TYR A 49 -5.35 -0.32 0.65
N GLY A 50 -4.77 0.74 0.07
CA GLY A 50 -5.12 1.13 -1.29
C GLY A 50 -3.93 1.29 -2.22
N ASP A 51 -4.19 1.11 -3.52
CA ASP A 51 -3.22 1.30 -4.59
C ASP A 51 -2.91 2.78 -4.84
N ARG A 52 -1.68 3.21 -4.50
CA ARG A 52 -1.17 4.56 -4.78
C ARG A 52 -1.27 4.97 -6.26
N SER A 53 -1.26 4.01 -7.17
CA SER A 53 -1.35 4.24 -8.62
C SER A 53 -2.77 4.50 -9.10
N ASN A 54 -3.79 4.15 -8.29
CA ASN A 54 -5.20 4.26 -8.62
C ASN A 54 -5.94 5.11 -7.59
N SER A 55 -5.89 6.43 -7.77
CA SER A 55 -6.49 7.40 -6.85
C SER A 55 -7.62 8.23 -7.45
N THR A 56 -8.53 8.70 -6.60
CA THR A 56 -9.59 9.65 -6.93
C THR A 56 -9.69 10.76 -5.88
N GLN A 57 -10.25 11.91 -6.25
CA GLN A 57 -10.56 12.98 -5.31
C GLN A 57 -12.06 12.97 -4.98
N ALA A 58 -12.38 13.02 -3.69
CA ALA A 58 -13.74 13.10 -3.19
C ALA A 58 -13.75 13.76 -1.81
N CYS A 59 -14.90 14.16 -1.29
CA CYS A 59 -15.00 14.70 0.07
C CYS A 59 -15.05 13.59 1.14
N SER A 60 -15.42 12.38 0.73
CA SER A 60 -15.47 11.18 1.56
C SER A 60 -15.07 9.98 0.71
N ALA A 61 -14.52 8.96 1.35
CA ALA A 61 -14.11 7.72 0.69
C ALA A 61 -15.27 7.14 -0.15
N PRO A 62 -15.10 7.04 -1.48
CA PRO A 62 -16.03 6.30 -2.33
C PRO A 62 -16.06 4.81 -1.97
N LEU A 63 -17.08 4.09 -2.44
CA LEU A 63 -17.13 2.64 -2.27
C LEU A 63 -15.95 1.98 -2.99
N GLY A 64 -15.21 1.12 -2.29
CA GLY A 64 -14.00 0.45 -2.82
C GLY A 64 -12.78 1.37 -2.86
N TYR A 65 -12.77 2.44 -2.07
CA TYR A 65 -11.64 3.34 -1.92
C TYR A 65 -11.35 3.61 -0.43
N VAL A 66 -10.08 3.77 -0.09
CA VAL A 66 -9.59 4.07 1.27
C VAL A 66 -8.64 5.27 1.25
N ALA A 67 -8.34 5.83 2.42
CA ALA A 67 -7.42 6.97 2.52
C ALA A 67 -5.95 6.56 2.56
N ASP A 68 -5.69 5.29 2.87
CA ASP A 68 -4.35 4.71 2.92
C ASP A 68 -3.88 4.33 1.51
N ASP A 69 -2.60 4.52 1.22
CA ASP A 69 -1.98 4.28 -0.10
C ASP A 69 -0.75 3.36 -0.04
N THR A 70 -0.67 2.57 1.02
CA THR A 70 0.53 1.80 1.36
C THR A 70 0.49 0.35 0.90
N ASP A 71 -0.57 -0.06 0.19
CA ASP A 71 -0.65 -1.39 -0.38
C ASP A 71 0.38 -1.61 -1.51
N CYS A 72 1.05 -2.75 -1.48
CA CYS A 72 2.00 -3.20 -2.49
C CYS A 72 1.41 -4.22 -3.48
N ASP A 73 0.27 -4.85 -3.19
CA ASP A 73 -0.46 -5.74 -4.10
C ASP A 73 -1.99 -5.71 -3.85
N ASP A 74 -2.65 -4.70 -4.42
CA ASP A 74 -4.11 -4.45 -4.41
C ASP A 74 -4.96 -5.51 -5.15
N THR A 75 -4.40 -6.70 -5.35
CA THR A 75 -5.11 -7.85 -5.91
C THR A 75 -5.15 -9.04 -4.95
N ASN A 76 -4.50 -8.95 -3.80
CA ASN A 76 -4.34 -10.03 -2.86
C ASN A 76 -4.44 -9.54 -1.39
N PRO A 77 -5.56 -9.81 -0.69
CA PRO A 77 -5.84 -9.25 0.63
C PRO A 77 -5.01 -9.88 1.76
N ALA A 78 -4.03 -10.73 1.40
CA ALA A 78 -3.04 -11.28 2.31
C ALA A 78 -1.70 -10.54 2.24
N ILE A 79 -1.50 -9.66 1.26
CA ILE A 79 -0.28 -8.87 1.06
C ILE A 79 -0.62 -7.42 1.38
N PHE A 80 -0.27 -6.97 2.57
CA PHE A 80 -0.59 -5.63 3.03
C PHE A 80 0.36 -5.16 4.13
N PRO A 81 0.47 -3.84 4.37
CA PRO A 81 1.26 -3.26 5.43
C PRO A 81 1.07 -3.94 6.80
N GLY A 82 2.11 -4.65 7.25
CA GLY A 82 2.11 -5.35 8.54
C GLY A 82 1.45 -6.72 8.55
N ALA A 83 1.18 -7.33 7.39
CA ALA A 83 0.88 -8.75 7.29
C ALA A 83 2.00 -9.61 7.89
N ALA A 84 1.71 -10.89 8.15
CA ALA A 84 2.72 -11.82 8.60
C ALA A 84 3.45 -12.41 7.40
N GLU A 85 4.79 -12.32 7.39
CA GLU A 85 5.61 -12.98 6.37
C GLU A 85 5.32 -14.48 6.31
N VAL A 86 5.24 -14.99 5.08
CA VAL A 86 5.23 -16.41 4.75
C VAL A 86 6.41 -16.66 3.85
N CYS A 87 7.15 -17.75 4.06
CA CYS A 87 8.25 -18.07 3.15
C CYS A 87 7.73 -18.49 1.76
N ASN A 88 7.51 -17.51 0.90
CA ASN A 88 6.96 -17.65 -0.44
C ASN A 88 7.76 -16.83 -1.48
N GLY A 89 8.76 -16.06 -1.04
CA GLY A 89 9.56 -15.19 -1.90
C GLY A 89 8.86 -13.89 -2.28
N ILE A 90 7.83 -13.50 -1.52
CA ILE A 90 7.05 -12.26 -1.65
C ILE A 90 7.26 -11.45 -0.36
N ASP A 91 7.22 -10.13 -0.48
CA ASP A 91 7.14 -9.20 0.66
C ASP A 91 5.66 -9.11 1.03
N ASP A 92 5.21 -10.01 1.92
CA ASP A 92 3.78 -10.08 2.26
C ASP A 92 3.35 -8.85 3.06
N ASN A 93 4.28 -8.21 3.79
CA ASN A 93 3.94 -7.12 4.69
C ASN A 93 4.25 -5.71 4.17
N CYS A 94 4.64 -5.61 2.90
CA CYS A 94 4.94 -4.38 2.18
C CYS A 94 6.01 -3.49 2.83
N ASN A 95 7.02 -4.07 3.50
CA ASN A 95 8.08 -3.29 4.15
C ASN A 95 9.36 -3.12 3.31
N GLY A 96 9.42 -3.73 2.13
CA GLY A 96 10.56 -3.72 1.21
C GLY A 96 11.56 -4.86 1.44
N HIS A 97 11.26 -5.81 2.33
CA HIS A 97 12.04 -7.02 2.59
C HIS A 97 11.19 -8.25 2.30
N VAL A 98 11.84 -9.30 1.82
CA VAL A 98 11.16 -10.55 1.44
C VAL A 98 11.49 -11.60 2.49
N ASP A 99 10.48 -12.31 2.99
CA ASP A 99 10.56 -13.41 3.96
C ASP A 99 11.41 -13.07 5.21
N GLU A 100 11.43 -11.82 5.67
CA GLU A 100 12.31 -11.43 6.78
C GLU A 100 11.88 -12.07 8.11
N GLY A 101 12.89 -12.39 8.94
CA GLY A 101 12.66 -13.13 10.19
C GLY A 101 12.35 -14.63 9.98
N LEU A 102 12.13 -15.08 8.73
CA LEU A 102 11.98 -16.50 8.39
C LEU A 102 13.25 -17.12 7.80
N MET A 103 14.16 -16.29 7.26
CA MET A 103 15.42 -16.77 6.70
C MET A 103 16.41 -17.24 7.77
N SER A 104 17.02 -18.39 7.53
CA SER A 104 18.15 -18.95 8.26
C SER A 104 19.38 -19.02 7.36
N THR A 105 20.57 -18.93 7.97
CA THR A 105 21.84 -19.13 7.26
C THR A 105 22.10 -20.63 7.11
N PHE A 106 22.43 -21.06 5.89
CA PHE A 106 22.89 -22.40 5.57
C PHE A 106 24.27 -22.35 4.91
N TYR A 107 25.04 -23.42 5.05
CA TYR A 107 26.45 -23.53 4.66
C TYR A 107 26.62 -24.66 3.65
N ALA A 108 27.41 -24.46 2.61
CA ALA A 108 27.58 -25.43 1.53
C ALA A 108 28.26 -26.71 2.06
N ASP A 109 27.63 -27.85 1.80
CA ASP A 109 28.12 -29.20 2.14
C ASP A 109 28.53 -29.90 0.84
N ALA A 110 29.83 -29.92 0.57
CA ALA A 110 30.38 -30.38 -0.70
C ALA A 110 30.58 -31.90 -0.76
N ASP A 111 30.81 -32.54 0.38
CA ASP A 111 31.10 -33.98 0.48
C ASP A 111 29.95 -34.80 1.06
N GLY A 112 28.88 -34.15 1.52
CA GLY A 112 27.61 -34.74 1.93
C GLY A 112 27.63 -35.32 3.35
N ASP A 113 28.51 -34.83 4.21
CA ASP A 113 28.69 -35.33 5.58
C ASP A 113 27.84 -34.60 6.63
N ALA A 114 27.04 -33.63 6.18
CA ALA A 114 26.17 -32.74 6.95
C ALA A 114 26.86 -31.64 7.75
N TYR A 115 28.14 -31.35 7.46
CA TYR A 115 28.87 -30.20 7.95
C TYR A 115 29.16 -29.25 6.79
N GLY A 116 28.87 -27.96 6.96
CA GLY A 116 29.01 -26.97 5.90
C GLY A 116 30.17 -25.99 6.08
N ASP A 117 30.69 -25.51 4.95
CA ASP A 117 31.77 -24.52 4.89
C ASP A 117 31.27 -23.12 5.32
N ARG A 118 31.77 -22.62 6.47
CA ARG A 118 31.44 -21.29 6.99
C ARG A 118 31.75 -20.14 6.02
N SER A 119 32.70 -20.33 5.09
CA SER A 119 33.08 -19.33 4.08
C SER A 119 32.14 -19.30 2.87
N ASN A 120 31.25 -20.29 2.75
CA ASN A 120 30.29 -20.43 1.68
C ASN A 120 28.87 -20.63 2.25
N SER A 121 28.20 -19.52 2.56
CA SER A 121 26.87 -19.51 3.16
C SER A 121 25.82 -18.80 2.30
N THR A 122 24.57 -19.21 2.45
CA THR A 122 23.40 -18.57 1.84
C THR A 122 22.28 -18.38 2.87
N GLN A 123 21.37 -17.44 2.64
CA GLN A 123 20.15 -17.27 3.41
C GLN A 123 18.96 -17.85 2.66
N ALA A 124 18.16 -18.65 3.34
CA ALA A 124 16.92 -19.23 2.82
C ALA A 124 16.00 -19.60 3.99
N CYS A 125 14.72 -19.87 3.75
CA CYS A 125 13.83 -20.34 4.82
C CYS A 125 13.99 -21.84 5.13
N SER A 126 14.60 -22.59 4.20
CA SER A 126 14.87 -24.01 4.35
C SER A 126 16.19 -24.35 3.66
N ALA A 127 16.88 -25.37 4.15
CA ALA A 127 18.18 -25.80 3.63
C ALA A 127 18.10 -26.05 2.11
N PRO A 128 18.82 -25.25 1.29
CA PRO A 128 18.95 -25.52 -0.13
C PRO A 128 19.67 -26.84 -0.39
N LEU A 129 19.52 -27.39 -1.60
CA LEU A 129 20.23 -28.62 -1.98
C LEU A 129 21.76 -28.41 -1.89
N GLY A 130 22.44 -29.28 -1.16
CA GLY A 130 23.89 -29.17 -0.94
C GLY A 130 24.27 -28.12 0.11
N TYR A 131 23.33 -27.71 0.97
CA TYR A 131 23.58 -26.82 2.10
C TYR A 131 22.99 -27.40 3.39
N VAL A 132 23.61 -27.10 4.52
CA VAL A 132 23.22 -27.55 5.87
C VAL A 132 23.29 -26.41 6.88
N ALA A 133 22.65 -26.57 8.04
CA ALA A 133 22.63 -25.52 9.07
C ALA A 133 23.89 -25.52 9.97
N ASP A 134 24.65 -26.61 9.96
CA ASP A 134 25.89 -26.76 10.73
C ASP A 134 27.08 -26.18 9.96
N ASP A 135 27.94 -25.43 10.63
CA ASP A 135 29.07 -24.69 10.04
C ASP A 135 30.45 -25.19 10.51
N THR A 136 30.50 -26.43 11.00
CA THR A 136 31.69 -27.02 11.64
C THR A 136 32.54 -27.91 10.73
N ASP A 137 32.46 -27.72 9.41
CA ASP A 137 33.30 -28.42 8.43
C ASP A 137 34.80 -28.07 8.64
N CYS A 138 35.67 -29.10 8.66
CA CYS A 138 37.06 -29.01 9.14
C CYS A 138 38.11 -29.65 8.21
#